data_AF-A0A7K1UAG2-F1
#
_entry.id   AF-A0A7K1UAG2-F1
#
_cell.length_a   1.000
_cell.length_b   1.000
_cell.length_c   1.000
_cell.angle_alpha   90.00
_cell.angle_beta   90.00
_cell.angle_gamma   90.00
#
_symmetry.space_group_name_H-M   'P 1'
#
loop_
_entity.id
_entity.type
_entity.pdbx_description
1 polymer ?
#
loop_
_entity_poly.entity_id
_entity_poly.type
_entity_poly.pdbx_seq_one_letter_code
_entity_poly.pdbx_strand_id
1 'polypeptide(L)'
;MINMSSDFATSYVSKENNRYTVFGFFTAMPGSKDIHESRPTNLIQVTFRYIEEASGFLEMPRRFSYYIKEDDGKFSIGKIENQQFVPVHGELVTLVKEVVVEKYKIKADGKDDGEDSKEEQPNI
;
A
#
# COMPACT_ATOMS: atom_id res chain seq x y z
N MET A 1 -5.30 -4.35 13.24
CA MET A 1 -5.05 -3.33 12.21
C MET A 1 -5.81 -2.04 12.51
N ILE A 2 -5.23 -0.87 12.22
CA ILE A 2 -5.91 0.43 12.33
C ILE A 2 -6.34 0.93 10.95
N ASN A 3 -7.44 1.69 10.87
CA ASN A 3 -7.87 2.32 9.64
C ASN A 3 -6.94 3.50 9.32
N MET A 4 -6.34 3.50 8.13
CA MET A 4 -5.43 4.56 7.68
C MET A 4 -5.30 4.57 6.16
N SER A 5 -4.87 5.69 5.60
CA SER A 5 -4.46 5.78 4.19
C SER A 5 -3.12 6.52 4.06
N SER A 6 -2.37 6.21 3.02
CA SER A 6 -1.11 6.89 2.73
C SER A 6 -0.67 6.70 1.30
N ASP A 7 -0.03 7.73 0.75
CA ASP A 7 0.76 7.62 -0.46
C ASP A 7 2.13 6.99 -0.17
N PHE A 8 2.73 6.42 -1.22
CA PHE A 8 4.10 5.92 -1.24
C PHE A 8 4.75 6.10 -2.61
N ALA A 9 6.08 6.20 -2.60
CA ALA A 9 6.92 6.11 -3.78
C ALA A 9 8.13 5.24 -3.45
N THR A 10 8.61 4.46 -4.43
CA THR A 10 9.83 3.65 -4.31
C THR A 10 10.46 3.42 -5.68
N SER A 11 11.74 3.09 -5.72
CA SER A 11 12.44 2.71 -6.94
C SER A 11 12.47 1.19 -7.09
N TYR A 12 12.26 0.70 -8.30
CA TYR A 12 12.36 -0.72 -8.67
C TYR A 12 13.37 -0.88 -9.81
N VAL A 13 14.29 -1.83 -9.68
CA VAL A 13 15.19 -2.23 -10.76
C VAL A 13 14.80 -3.64 -11.19
N SER A 14 14.40 -3.80 -12.44
CA SER A 14 14.07 -5.11 -13.00
C SER A 14 15.31 -5.96 -13.23
N LYS A 15 15.12 -7.27 -13.44
CA LYS A 15 16.18 -8.20 -13.85
C LYS A 15 16.92 -7.78 -15.13
N GLU A 16 16.25 -7.04 -16.00
CA GLU A 16 16.80 -6.52 -17.27
C GLU A 16 17.56 -5.20 -17.07
N ASN A 17 17.77 -4.76 -15.82
CA ASN A 17 18.37 -3.48 -15.42
C ASN A 17 17.59 -2.21 -15.82
N ASN A 18 16.34 -2.36 -16.28
CA ASN A 18 15.44 -1.23 -16.44
C ASN A 18 15.05 -0.69 -15.07
N ARG A 19 15.16 0.63 -14.91
CA ARG A 19 14.83 1.35 -13.67
C ARG A 19 13.46 1.96 -13.76
N TYR A 20 12.70 1.81 -12.69
CA TYR A 20 11.34 2.29 -12.59
C TYR A 20 11.16 3.08 -11.30
N THR A 21 10.41 4.17 -11.38
CA THR A 21 9.83 4.79 -10.19
C THR A 21 8.38 4.30 -10.04
N VAL A 22 8.08 3.72 -8.89
CA VAL A 22 6.77 3.20 -8.51
C VAL A 22 6.08 4.22 -7.60
N PHE A 23 4.86 4.59 -7.94
CA PHE A 23 4.02 5.49 -7.15
C PHE A 23 2.70 4.81 -6.83
N GLY A 24 2.22 4.94 -5.60
CA GLY A 24 0.93 4.39 -5.24
C GLY A 24 0.34 5.00 -3.99
N PHE A 25 -0.86 4.52 -3.69
CA PHE A 25 -1.56 4.79 -2.45
C PHE A 25 -2.04 3.48 -1.85
N PHE A 26 -2.20 3.45 -0.53
CA PHE A 26 -2.84 2.34 0.14
C PHE A 26 -3.88 2.81 1.16
N THR A 27 -4.81 1.92 1.48
CA THR A 27 -5.83 2.11 2.52
C THR A 27 -5.95 0.83 3.34
N ALA A 28 -5.71 0.93 4.65
CA ALA A 28 -5.91 -0.15 5.61
C ALA A 28 -7.40 -0.27 5.96
N MET A 29 -7.93 -1.46 5.77
CA MET A 29 -9.33 -1.85 5.90
C MET A 29 -9.44 -2.94 6.98
N PRO A 30 -9.35 -2.57 8.28
CA PRO A 30 -9.52 -3.53 9.36
C PRO A 30 -10.93 -4.12 9.34
N GLY A 31 -11.05 -5.44 9.50
CA GLY A 31 -12.34 -6.14 9.47
C GLY A 31 -13.10 -6.00 8.15
N SER A 32 -12.40 -5.98 7.01
CA SER A 32 -13.02 -5.98 5.68
C SER A 32 -13.91 -7.20 5.48
N LYS A 33 -14.97 -6.99 4.68
CA LYS A 33 -15.93 -8.01 4.21
C LYS A 33 -15.77 -8.34 2.73
N ASP A 34 -14.72 -7.82 2.08
CA ASP A 34 -14.47 -8.03 0.65
C ASP A 34 -14.12 -9.49 0.33
N ILE A 35 -13.64 -10.23 1.33
CA ILE A 35 -13.42 -11.68 1.26
C ILE A 35 -14.53 -12.37 2.06
N HIS A 36 -15.11 -13.42 1.48
CA HIS A 36 -16.14 -14.24 2.12
C HIS A 36 -15.50 -15.24 3.11
N GLU A 37 -14.78 -14.72 4.09
CA GLU A 37 -14.25 -15.50 5.21
C GLU A 37 -15.31 -15.62 6.31
N SER A 38 -15.24 -16.70 7.10
CA SER A 38 -16.12 -16.90 8.27
C SER A 38 -15.97 -15.80 9.33
N ARG A 39 -14.94 -14.95 9.20
CA ARG A 39 -14.61 -13.85 10.10
C ARG A 39 -14.17 -12.64 9.27
N PRO A 40 -14.42 -11.41 9.73
CA PRO A 40 -13.86 -10.21 9.11
C PRO A 40 -12.34 -10.27 9.03
N THR A 41 -11.77 -9.86 7.90
CA THR A 41 -10.33 -9.99 7.60
C THR A 41 -9.68 -8.62 7.53
N ASN A 42 -8.49 -8.48 8.11
CA ASN A 42 -7.71 -7.25 7.97
C ASN A 42 -7.05 -7.21 6.61
N LEU A 43 -7.38 -6.18 5.81
CA LEU A 43 -6.82 -5.98 4.48
C LEU A 43 -6.17 -4.61 4.35
N ILE A 44 -5.18 -4.48 3.48
CA ILE A 44 -4.70 -3.20 3.00
C ILE A 44 -4.90 -3.19 1.48
N GLN A 45 -5.82 -2.36 0.99
CA GLN A 45 -5.97 -2.14 -0.43
C GLN A 45 -4.81 -1.28 -0.92
N VAL A 46 -4.16 -1.68 -2.00
CA VAL A 46 -3.01 -0.98 -2.59
C VAL A 46 -3.29 -0.73 -4.06
N THR A 47 -3.15 0.50 -4.49
CA THR A 47 -3.18 0.84 -5.91
C THR A 47 -1.90 1.57 -6.30
N PHE A 48 -1.23 1.10 -7.35
CA PHE A 48 0.02 1.70 -7.79
C PHE A 48 0.18 1.71 -9.31
N ARG A 49 1.14 2.50 -9.76
CA ARG A 49 1.64 2.63 -11.13
C ARG A 49 3.16 2.69 -11.10
N TYR A 50 3.80 2.46 -12.23
CA TYR A 50 5.25 2.66 -12.38
C TYR A 50 5.56 3.40 -13.67
N ILE A 51 6.70 4.09 -13.69
CA ILE A 51 7.23 4.83 -14.84
C ILE A 51 8.67 4.37 -15.05
N GLU A 52 9.01 3.96 -16.27
CA GLU A 52 10.38 3.62 -16.63
C GLU A 52 11.22 4.90 -16.80
N GLU A 53 12.32 5.01 -16.08
CA GLU A 53 13.13 6.23 -16.01
C GLU A 53 13.79 6.59 -17.36
N ALA A 54 14.19 5.58 -18.13
CA ALA A 54 14.92 5.77 -19.40
C ALA A 54 14.02 6.23 -20.55
N SER A 55 12.73 5.87 -20.51
CA SER A 55 11.82 6.08 -21.65
C SER A 55 11.38 7.54 -21.81
N GLY A 56 11.40 8.34 -20.73
CA GLY A 56 10.84 9.71 -20.71
C GLY A 56 9.35 9.80 -21.07
N PHE A 57 8.73 8.68 -21.43
CA PHE A 57 7.34 8.56 -21.82
C PHE A 57 6.52 8.17 -20.59
N LEU A 58 5.52 8.98 -20.27
CA LEU A 58 4.37 8.48 -19.51
C LEU A 58 3.65 7.49 -20.41
N GLU A 59 4.07 6.22 -20.43
CA GLU A 59 3.13 5.17 -20.79
C GLU A 59 1.88 5.36 -19.94
N MET A 60 0.68 5.22 -20.53
CA MET A 60 -0.57 5.34 -19.77
C MET A 60 -0.43 4.44 -18.54
N PRO A 61 -0.39 5.00 -17.32
CA PRO A 61 0.01 4.24 -16.16
C PRO A 61 -1.02 3.13 -15.96
N ARG A 62 -0.61 1.88 -16.20
CA ARG A 62 -1.43 0.74 -15.82
C ARG A 62 -1.61 0.84 -14.32
N ARG A 63 -2.83 1.14 -13.90
CA ARG A 63 -3.20 1.11 -12.48
C ARG A 63 -3.38 -0.34 -12.11
N PHE A 64 -2.58 -0.79 -11.16
CA PHE A 64 -2.74 -2.11 -10.58
C PHE A 64 -3.35 -1.96 -9.20
N SER A 65 -4.45 -2.67 -8.95
CA SER A 65 -5.07 -2.76 -7.64
C SER A 65 -4.85 -4.16 -7.07
N TYR A 66 -4.26 -4.20 -5.88
CA TYR A 66 -3.97 -5.41 -5.12
C TYR A 66 -4.43 -5.22 -3.67
N TYR A 67 -4.41 -6.31 -2.92
CA TYR A 67 -4.72 -6.34 -1.51
C TYR A 67 -3.58 -7.02 -0.77
N ILE A 68 -3.21 -6.49 0.39
CA ILE A 68 -2.32 -7.15 1.33
C ILE A 68 -3.17 -7.70 2.47
N LYS A 69 -3.09 -9.01 2.70
CA LYS A 69 -3.77 -9.69 3.80
C LYS A 69 -2.78 -9.92 4.95
N GLU A 70 -3.21 -9.61 6.17
CA GLU A 70 -2.48 -9.91 7.41
C GLU A 70 -3.12 -11.13 8.10
N ASP A 71 -2.37 -12.23 8.20
CA ASP A 71 -2.74 -13.42 8.95
C ASP A 71 -1.65 -13.73 9.98
N ASP A 72 -1.98 -13.73 11.27
CA ASP A 72 -1.06 -14.01 12.39
C ASP A 72 0.28 -13.24 12.31
N GLY A 73 0.21 -11.96 11.94
CA GLY A 73 1.37 -11.07 11.79
C GLY A 73 2.18 -11.27 10.51
N LYS A 74 1.77 -12.18 9.61
CA LYS A 74 2.37 -12.39 8.30
C LYS A 74 1.56 -11.66 7.23
N PHE A 75 2.28 -10.95 6.36
CA PHE A 75 1.68 -10.17 5.28
C PHE A 75 1.88 -10.85 3.92
N SER A 76 0.78 -11.07 3.21
CA SER A 76 0.75 -11.62 1.84
C SER A 76 0.07 -10.65 0.90
N ILE A 77 0.51 -10.56 -0.37
CA ILE A 77 -0.11 -9.69 -1.39
C ILE A 77 -0.85 -10.54 -2.44
N GLY A 78 -1.99 -10.07 -2.89
CA GLY A 78 -2.87 -10.82 -3.77
C GLY A 78 -3.97 -9.97 -4.39
N LYS A 79 -4.88 -10.62 -5.11
CA LYS A 79 -6.12 -10.03 -5.62
C LYS A 79 -7.31 -10.63 -4.88
N ILE A 80 -8.45 -9.95 -4.96
CA ILE A 80 -9.72 -10.52 -4.54
C ILE A 80 -10.47 -10.93 -5.80
N GLU A 81 -10.73 -12.23 -5.93
CA GLU A 81 -11.46 -12.82 -7.05
C GLU A 81 -12.58 -13.69 -6.47
N ASN A 82 -13.82 -13.46 -6.88
CA ASN A 82 -14.99 -14.16 -6.33
C ASN A 82 -15.03 -14.17 -4.79
N GLN A 83 -14.71 -13.02 -4.16
CA GLN A 83 -14.62 -12.86 -2.71
C GLN A 83 -13.60 -13.81 -2.04
N GLN A 84 -12.57 -14.25 -2.77
CA GLN A 84 -11.46 -15.03 -2.23
C GLN A 84 -10.15 -14.28 -2.43
N PHE A 85 -9.25 -14.38 -1.46
CA PHE A 85 -7.89 -13.86 -1.58
C PHE A 85 -7.04 -14.83 -2.42
N VAL A 86 -6.59 -14.37 -3.58
CA VAL A 86 -5.70 -15.10 -4.47
C VAL A 86 -4.30 -14.50 -4.37
N PRO A 87 -3.32 -15.19 -3.74
CA PRO A 87 -1.95 -14.70 -3.64
C PRO A 87 -1.34 -14.47 -5.02
N VAL A 88 -0.57 -13.39 -5.15
CA VAL A 88 0.18 -13.08 -6.37
C VAL A 88 1.67 -13.00 -6.06
N HIS A 89 2.47 -13.53 -6.96
CA HIS A 89 3.92 -13.53 -6.85
C HIS A 89 4.55 -12.71 -7.99
N GLY A 90 5.57 -11.94 -7.65
CA GLY A 90 6.33 -11.11 -8.58
C GLY A 90 7.21 -10.14 -7.81
N GLU A 91 8.34 -9.75 -8.39
CA GLU A 91 9.32 -8.89 -7.70
C GLU A 91 8.72 -7.52 -7.38
N LEU A 92 8.09 -6.88 -8.37
CA LEU A 92 7.47 -5.58 -8.21
C LEU A 92 6.37 -5.58 -7.14
N VAL A 93 5.49 -6.58 -7.14
CA VAL A 93 4.40 -6.68 -6.15
C VAL A 93 4.94 -7.03 -4.76
N THR A 94 6.04 -7.80 -4.67
CA THR A 94 6.72 -8.10 -3.41
C THR A 94 7.33 -6.83 -2.81
N LEU A 95 8.02 -6.04 -3.64
CA LEU A 95 8.57 -4.75 -3.22
C LEU A 95 7.47 -3.80 -2.75
N VAL A 96 6.39 -3.67 -3.51
CA VAL A 96 5.24 -2.83 -3.13
C VAL A 96 4.66 -3.27 -1.78
N LYS A 97 4.50 -4.58 -1.56
CA LYS A 97 4.05 -5.12 -0.27
C LYS A 97 4.98 -4.70 0.86
N GLU A 98 6.29 -4.85 0.70
CA GLU A 98 7.28 -4.51 1.74
C GLU A 98 7.21 -3.03 2.11
N VAL A 99 7.21 -2.13 1.12
CA VAL A 99 7.13 -0.68 1.34
C VAL A 99 5.82 -0.28 2.02
N VAL A 100 4.70 -0.85 1.59
CA VAL A 100 3.39 -0.56 2.20
C VAL A 100 3.33 -1.07 3.65
N VAL A 101 3.82 -2.29 3.91
CA VAL A 101 3.83 -2.88 5.26
C VAL A 101 4.74 -2.09 6.20
N GLU A 102 5.91 -1.66 5.75
CA GLU A 102 6.81 -0.80 6.53
C GLU A 102 6.13 0.52 6.91
N LYS A 103 5.57 1.23 5.93
CA LYS A 103 4.84 2.49 6.17
C LYS A 103 3.64 2.30 7.09
N TYR A 104 2.89 1.21 6.91
CA TYR A 104 1.77 0.86 7.77
C TYR A 104 2.23 0.64 9.22
N LYS A 105 3.33 -0.12 9.44
CA LYS A 105 3.88 -0.35 10.78
C LYS A 105 4.34 0.95 11.43
N ILE A 106 5.11 1.78 10.73
CA ILE A 106 5.56 3.09 11.24
C ILE A 106 4.37 3.93 11.69
N LYS A 107 3.30 4.01 10.89
CA LYS A 107 2.09 4.76 11.26
C LYS A 107 1.26 4.10 12.36
N ALA A 108 1.28 2.78 12.47
CA ALA A 108 0.58 2.04 13.50
C ALA A 108 1.29 2.13 14.87
N ASP A 109 2.62 2.14 14.84
CA ASP A 109 3.50 2.28 16.00
C ASP A 109 3.62 3.74 16.46
N GLY A 110 3.46 4.70 15.53
CA GLY A 110 3.46 6.15 15.76
C GLY A 110 2.21 6.72 16.46
N LYS A 111 1.53 5.93 17.30
CA LYS A 111 0.62 6.48 18.32
C LYS A 111 1.41 6.99 19.53
N ASP A 112 2.21 8.03 19.33
CA ASP A 112 2.44 9.10 20.31
C ASP A 112 3.20 10.25 19.62
N ASP A 113 2.95 11.47 20.10
CA ASP A 113 3.63 12.73 19.75
C ASP A 113 3.12 13.52 18.51
N GLY A 114 1.90 14.04 18.65
CA GLY A 114 1.62 15.49 18.62
C GLY A 114 1.82 16.31 17.33
N GLU A 115 0.72 16.84 16.79
CA GLU A 115 0.56 18.30 16.61
C GLU A 115 -0.89 18.63 16.24
N ASP A 116 -1.67 18.97 17.27
CA ASP A 116 -2.84 19.83 17.13
C ASP A 116 -2.29 21.26 17.18
N SER A 117 -1.91 21.80 16.02
CA SER A 117 -1.50 23.20 15.91
C SER A 117 -2.72 24.08 16.20
N LYS A 118 -2.86 24.48 17.46
CA LYS A 118 -3.68 25.64 17.81
C LYS A 118 -3.06 26.84 17.12
N GLU A 119 -3.70 27.31 16.06
CA GLU A 119 -3.52 28.69 15.59
C GLU A 119 -3.91 29.63 16.74
N GLU A 120 -2.92 30.15 17.47
CA GLU A 120 -3.07 31.41 18.17
C GLU A 120 -3.32 32.49 17.11
N GLN A 121 -4.58 32.92 16.97
CA GLN A 121 -4.89 34.16 16.28
C GLN A 121 -4.30 35.33 17.10
N PRO A 122 -3.50 36.22 16.49
CA PRO A 122 -3.12 37.45 17.16
C PRO A 122 -4.36 38.35 17.27
N ASN A 123 -4.81 38.62 18.50
CA ASN A 123 -5.75 39.70 18.77
C ASN A 123 -5.09 41.03 18.39
N ILE A 124 -5.77 41.81 17.53
CA ILE A 124 -5.54 43.24 17.31
C ILE A 124 -6.64 44.00 18.06
#